data_AF-A0A7S2GEJ1-F1
#
_entry.id   AF-A0A7S2GEJ1-F1
#
_cell.length_a   1.000
_cell.length_b   1.000
_cell.length_c   1.000
_cell.angle_alpha   90.00
_cell.angle_beta   90.00
_cell.angle_gamma   90.00
#
_symmetry.space_group_name_H-M   'P 1'
#
loop_
_entity.id
_entity.type
_entity.pdbx_description
1 polymer ?
#
loop_
_entity_poly.entity_id
_entity_poly.type
_entity_poly.pdbx_seq_one_letter_code
_entity_poly.pdbx_strand_id
1 'polypeptide(L)'
;MSTTLNSSMLCAAPLESATSLEQRFSLFGVGPPHPVKCSAVGVSCTCERCTQWENFIRRGGSHGDPQYLIPTINLVDTLASRLRDEQAASGASPLRVLEVGAGDGRLAQHLNAALAATQVTIIATDSYERNLRSADGANVLHADVVSALADYSPHVVICAFMPLGVDWTAHFRQTTSVREYVLLGEVDDGCCGRP
;
A
#
# COMPACT_ATOMS: atom_id res chain seq x y z
N MET A 1 -17.63 39.77 0.64
CA MET A 1 -17.65 38.59 1.52
C MET A 1 -16.69 37.58 0.92
N SER A 2 -15.46 37.57 1.45
CA SER A 2 -14.40 36.67 0.98
C SER A 2 -14.39 35.46 1.91
N THR A 3 -14.90 34.34 1.43
CA THR A 3 -14.81 33.06 2.14
C THR A 3 -13.44 32.48 1.84
N THR A 4 -12.51 32.70 2.76
CA THR A 4 -11.23 31.99 2.80
C THR A 4 -11.52 30.50 2.94
N LEU A 5 -11.22 29.73 1.89
CA LEU A 5 -11.21 28.28 1.95
C LEU A 5 -10.22 27.87 3.05
N ASN A 6 -10.75 27.22 4.07
CA ASN A 6 -9.95 26.64 5.15
C ASN A 6 -9.24 25.41 4.56
N SER A 7 -8.00 25.58 4.09
CA SER A 7 -7.11 24.49 3.71
C SER A 7 -6.70 23.72 4.97
N SER A 8 -7.62 22.98 5.58
CA SER A 8 -7.24 21.83 6.37
C SER A 8 -6.85 20.73 5.39
N MET A 9 -5.63 20.81 4.85
CA MET A 9 -4.93 19.60 4.43
C MET A 9 -4.83 18.76 5.70
N LEU A 10 -5.75 17.81 5.86
CA LEU A 10 -5.56 16.68 6.75
C LEU A 10 -4.33 15.96 6.21
N CYS A 11 -3.14 16.34 6.69
CA CYS A 11 -1.95 15.54 6.50
C CYS A 11 -2.31 14.13 6.97
N ALA A 12 -2.00 13.14 6.14
CA ALA A 12 -2.09 11.75 6.54
C ALA A 12 -1.42 11.60 7.92
N ALA A 13 -2.05 10.86 8.82
CA ALA A 13 -1.51 10.64 10.15
C ALA A 13 -0.04 10.17 10.04
N PRO A 14 0.87 10.68 10.86
CA PRO A 14 2.29 10.32 10.76
C PRO A 14 2.46 8.81 10.88
N LEU A 15 3.28 8.24 10.00
CA LEU A 15 3.56 6.81 10.00
C LEU A 15 4.51 6.43 11.14
N GLU A 16 4.23 5.29 11.76
CA GLU A 16 5.13 4.66 12.73
C GLU A 16 6.17 3.77 12.02
N SER A 17 7.28 3.47 12.69
CA SER A 17 8.23 2.46 12.23
C SER A 17 7.70 1.05 12.46
N ALA A 18 8.19 0.09 11.66
CA ALA A 18 7.88 -1.33 11.86
C ALA A 18 8.28 -1.77 13.28
N THR A 19 9.49 -1.37 13.72
CA THR A 19 9.99 -1.66 15.07
C THR A 19 9.10 -1.05 16.17
N SER A 20 8.55 0.14 15.98
CA SER A 20 7.61 0.75 16.95
C SER A 20 6.33 -0.07 17.06
N LEU A 21 5.76 -0.50 15.92
CA LEU A 21 4.57 -1.36 15.89
C LEU A 21 4.84 -2.72 16.54
N GLU A 22 5.97 -3.35 16.20
CA GLU A 22 6.43 -4.61 16.79
C GLU A 22 6.57 -4.50 18.30
N GLN A 23 7.23 -3.45 18.80
CA GLN A 23 7.36 -3.21 20.24
C GLN A 23 6.01 -2.98 20.91
N ARG A 24 5.16 -2.12 20.32
CA ARG A 24 3.84 -1.77 20.86
C ARG A 24 2.96 -3.00 21.05
N PHE A 25 2.93 -3.90 20.09
CA PHE A 25 2.10 -5.10 20.15
C PHE A 25 2.87 -6.34 20.61
N SER A 26 4.16 -6.19 20.93
CA SER A 26 5.09 -7.28 21.21
C SER A 26 5.08 -8.37 20.13
N LEU A 27 4.95 -7.98 18.86
CA LEU A 27 5.08 -8.89 17.73
C LEU A 27 6.52 -9.39 17.74
N PHE A 28 6.71 -10.71 17.77
CA PHE A 28 8.03 -11.36 17.78
C PHE A 28 8.88 -11.14 19.05
N GLY A 29 8.36 -10.48 20.09
CA GLY A 29 9.09 -10.28 21.34
C GLY A 29 9.21 -11.54 22.20
N VAL A 30 10.27 -11.61 23.02
CA VAL A 30 10.42 -12.59 24.12
C VAL A 30 9.48 -12.21 25.26
N GLY A 31 8.19 -12.50 25.07
CA GLY A 31 7.15 -12.39 26.09
C GLY A 31 6.72 -13.76 26.63
N PRO A 32 5.83 -13.80 27.64
CA PRO A 32 5.21 -15.05 28.04
C PRO A 32 4.52 -15.70 26.82
N PRO A 33 4.57 -17.04 26.71
CA PRO A 33 4.05 -17.76 25.55
C PRO A 33 2.58 -17.40 25.31
N HIS A 34 2.25 -17.17 24.05
CA HIS A 34 0.88 -16.91 23.65
C HIS A 34 0.04 -18.18 23.86
N PRO A 35 -1.22 -18.09 24.33
CA PRO A 35 -2.16 -19.21 24.39
C PRO A 35 -2.68 -19.55 22.99
N VAL A 36 -1.76 -19.89 22.08
CA VAL A 36 -2.04 -20.17 20.67
C VAL A 36 -2.82 -21.47 20.56
N LYS A 37 -3.95 -21.42 19.83
CA LYS A 37 -4.70 -22.60 19.41
C LYS A 37 -4.56 -22.75 17.91
N CYS A 38 -3.99 -23.87 17.48
CA CYS A 38 -3.93 -24.25 16.08
C CYS A 38 -5.11 -25.15 15.74
N SER A 39 -5.71 -24.94 14.57
CA SER A 39 -6.82 -25.72 14.03
C SER A 39 -6.64 -25.90 12.52
N ALA A 40 -7.45 -26.76 11.91
CA ALA A 40 -7.45 -26.93 10.45
C ALA A 40 -7.81 -25.63 9.70
N VAL A 41 -8.48 -24.67 10.36
CA VAL A 41 -8.88 -23.38 9.78
C VAL A 41 -7.91 -22.25 10.13
N GLY A 42 -6.81 -22.54 10.82
CA GLY A 42 -5.74 -21.58 11.11
C GLY A 42 -5.35 -21.47 12.59
N VAL A 43 -4.63 -20.38 12.88
CA VAL A 43 -4.01 -20.09 14.18
C VAL A 43 -4.79 -18.98 14.88
N SER A 44 -5.14 -19.17 16.15
CA SER A 44 -5.87 -18.16 16.94
C SER A 44 -5.21 -17.95 18.31
N CYS A 45 -5.32 -16.73 18.85
CA CYS A 45 -4.83 -16.38 20.17
C CYS A 45 -5.73 -15.31 20.80
N THR A 46 -6.13 -15.51 22.05
CA THR A 46 -7.07 -14.62 22.76
C THR A 46 -6.41 -13.77 23.84
N CYS A 47 -5.07 -13.69 23.86
CA CYS A 47 -4.38 -12.81 24.81
C CYS A 47 -4.64 -11.34 24.46
N GLU A 48 -4.55 -10.45 25.46
CA GLU A 48 -4.82 -9.02 25.30
C GLU A 48 -4.05 -8.41 24.12
N ARG A 49 -2.77 -8.76 23.95
CA ARG A 49 -1.90 -8.26 22.88
C ARG A 49 -2.39 -8.66 21.48
N CYS A 50 -2.78 -9.92 21.29
CA CYS A 50 -3.33 -10.38 20.02
C CYS A 50 -4.69 -9.74 19.72
N THR A 51 -5.52 -9.54 20.76
CA THR A 51 -6.78 -8.80 20.63
C THR A 51 -6.54 -7.33 20.23
N GLN A 52 -5.55 -6.67 20.82
CA GLN A 52 -5.16 -5.31 20.46
C GLN A 52 -4.64 -5.23 19.02
N TRP A 53 -3.78 -6.16 18.61
CA TRP A 53 -3.32 -6.28 17.22
C TRP A 53 -4.47 -6.54 16.24
N GLU A 54 -5.35 -7.50 16.54
CA GLU A 54 -6.51 -7.80 15.69
C GLU A 54 -7.43 -6.59 15.57
N ASN A 55 -7.69 -5.87 16.67
CA ASN A 55 -8.45 -4.63 16.63
C ASN A 55 -7.72 -3.56 15.80
N PHE A 56 -6.40 -3.46 15.89
CA PHE A 56 -5.62 -2.54 15.06
C PHE A 56 -5.71 -2.86 13.57
N ILE A 57 -5.56 -4.13 13.17
CA ILE A 57 -5.69 -4.57 11.77
C ILE A 57 -7.11 -4.40 11.24
N ARG A 58 -8.12 -4.85 12.00
CA ARG A 58 -9.53 -4.82 11.58
C ARG A 58 -10.15 -3.44 11.65
N ARG A 59 -9.62 -2.56 12.51
CA ARG A 59 -10.20 -1.23 12.77
C ARG A 59 -9.21 -0.11 12.50
N GLY A 60 -8.18 -0.32 11.68
CA GLY A 60 -7.06 0.61 11.40
C GLY A 60 -7.44 1.98 10.80
N GLY A 61 -8.69 2.39 10.91
CA GLY A 61 -9.23 3.69 10.61
C GLY A 61 -10.74 3.75 10.91
N SER A 62 -11.34 4.87 10.56
CA SER A 62 -12.76 5.23 10.75
C SER A 62 -13.78 4.34 10.00
N HIS A 63 -13.37 3.25 9.35
CA HIS A 63 -14.20 2.54 8.36
C HIS A 63 -14.43 1.05 8.62
N GLY A 64 -13.68 0.41 9.53
CA GLY A 64 -13.95 -0.98 9.95
C GLY A 64 -13.59 -2.07 8.93
N ASP A 65 -12.85 -1.73 7.88
CA ASP A 65 -12.33 -2.69 6.91
C ASP A 65 -10.95 -3.23 7.33
N PRO A 66 -10.66 -4.52 7.05
CA PRO A 66 -9.36 -5.11 7.35
C PRO A 66 -8.24 -4.48 6.51
N GLN A 67 -7.14 -4.14 7.18
CA GLN A 67 -5.92 -3.67 6.51
C GLN A 67 -5.01 -4.83 6.16
N TYR A 68 -4.79 -5.05 4.87
CA TYR A 68 -3.83 -6.04 4.37
C TYR A 68 -2.39 -5.50 4.39
N LEU A 69 -2.23 -4.21 4.09
CA LEU A 69 -0.98 -3.49 4.22
C LEU A 69 -1.09 -2.44 5.32
N ILE A 70 -0.09 -2.40 6.20
CA ILE A 70 0.14 -1.27 7.12
C ILE A 70 1.40 -0.55 6.63
N PRO A 71 1.26 0.60 5.95
CA PRO A 71 2.41 1.41 5.58
C PRO A 71 3.15 1.84 6.85
N THR A 72 4.46 1.59 6.89
CA THR A 72 5.36 2.11 7.94
C THR A 72 6.28 3.15 7.33
N ILE A 73 6.87 4.01 8.15
CA ILE A 73 7.85 4.99 7.66
C ILE A 73 9.03 4.28 6.98
N ASN A 74 9.45 3.12 7.50
CA ASN A 74 10.53 2.33 6.90
C ASN A 74 10.19 1.82 5.49
N LEU A 75 8.96 1.31 5.31
CA LEU A 75 8.49 0.84 4.00
C LEU A 75 8.45 1.99 2.99
N VAL A 76 7.81 3.11 3.39
CA VAL A 76 7.65 4.28 2.53
C VAL A 76 9.00 4.89 2.16
N ASP A 77 9.91 5.04 3.11
CA ASP A 77 11.26 5.59 2.86
C ASP A 77 12.06 4.69 1.91
N THR A 78 11.97 3.36 2.09
CA THR A 78 12.68 2.39 1.24
C THR A 78 12.15 2.45 -0.20
N LEU A 79 10.83 2.42 -0.38
CA LEU A 79 10.21 2.53 -1.69
C LEU A 79 10.50 3.90 -2.35
N ALA A 80 10.39 4.99 -1.60
CA ALA A 80 10.71 6.33 -2.09
C ALA A 80 12.20 6.46 -2.49
N SER A 81 13.11 5.82 -1.77
CA SER A 81 14.51 5.75 -2.16
C SER A 81 14.68 5.02 -3.50
N ARG A 82 14.10 3.82 -3.63
CA ARG A 82 14.18 3.04 -4.87
C ARG A 82 13.63 3.78 -6.07
N LEU A 83 12.51 4.49 -5.91
CA LEU A 83 11.89 5.28 -6.99
C LEU A 83 12.75 6.48 -7.39
N ARG A 84 13.46 7.12 -6.44
CA ARG A 84 14.45 8.18 -6.77
C ARG A 84 15.63 7.60 -7.54
N ASP A 85 16.12 6.43 -7.14
CA ASP A 85 17.20 5.76 -7.86
C ASP A 85 16.77 5.40 -9.29
N GLU A 86 15.54 4.93 -9.47
CA GLU A 86 14.97 4.64 -10.79
C GLU A 86 14.79 5.89 -11.65
N GLN A 87 14.33 6.98 -11.04
CA GLN A 87 14.20 8.27 -11.71
C GLN A 87 15.56 8.78 -12.21
N ALA A 88 16.60 8.67 -11.37
CA ALA A 88 17.96 9.06 -11.73
C ALA A 88 18.58 8.15 -12.81
N ALA A 89 18.41 6.82 -12.69
CA ALA A 89 18.99 5.85 -13.62
C ALA A 89 18.34 5.91 -15.01
N SER A 90 17.03 6.13 -15.06
CA SER A 90 16.27 6.08 -16.29
C SER A 90 16.20 7.40 -17.05
N GLY A 91 16.57 8.52 -16.39
CA GLY A 91 16.46 9.88 -16.95
C GLY A 91 15.02 10.34 -17.19
N ALA A 92 14.01 9.60 -16.72
CA ALA A 92 12.62 9.97 -16.87
C ALA A 92 12.28 11.21 -16.04
N SER A 93 11.58 12.18 -16.65
CA SER A 93 11.12 13.39 -15.96
C SER A 93 9.73 13.82 -16.48
N PRO A 94 8.64 13.58 -15.73
CA PRO A 94 8.61 12.85 -14.46
C PRO A 94 8.76 11.32 -14.64
N LEU A 95 9.27 10.64 -13.61
CA LEU A 95 9.08 9.20 -13.46
C LEU A 95 7.61 8.94 -13.09
N ARG A 96 6.85 8.41 -14.05
CA ARG A 96 5.45 8.03 -13.88
C ARG A 96 5.36 6.67 -13.20
N VAL A 97 4.74 6.65 -12.03
CA VAL A 97 4.50 5.46 -11.22
C VAL A 97 2.99 5.24 -11.11
N LEU A 98 2.54 4.02 -11.31
CA LEU A 98 1.14 3.63 -11.16
C LEU A 98 1.02 2.61 -10.04
N GLU A 99 0.25 2.93 -9.00
CA GLU A 99 -0.22 1.94 -8.03
C GLU A 99 -1.54 1.34 -8.53
N VAL A 100 -1.58 0.03 -8.75
CA VAL A 100 -2.78 -0.71 -9.18
C VAL A 100 -3.33 -1.55 -8.05
N GLY A 101 -4.65 -1.57 -7.91
CA GLY A 101 -5.31 -2.19 -6.76
C GLY A 101 -4.98 -1.45 -5.46
N ALA A 102 -4.94 -0.12 -5.53
CA ALA A 102 -4.50 0.74 -4.42
C ALA A 102 -5.45 0.69 -3.21
N GLY A 103 -6.63 0.09 -3.34
CA GLY A 103 -7.64 0.03 -2.29
C GLY A 103 -8.05 1.42 -1.83
N ASP A 104 -7.68 1.77 -0.61
CA ASP A 104 -7.99 3.08 -0.02
C ASP A 104 -6.95 4.18 -0.36
N GLY A 105 -5.85 3.84 -1.02
CA GLY A 105 -4.86 4.78 -1.54
C GLY A 105 -3.85 5.31 -0.52
N ARG A 106 -3.81 4.78 0.72
CA ARG A 106 -2.87 5.27 1.76
C ARG A 106 -1.41 5.15 1.34
N LEU A 107 -1.03 4.08 0.65
CA LEU A 107 0.36 3.89 0.21
C LEU A 107 0.78 5.01 -0.76
N ALA A 108 0.05 5.21 -1.86
CA ALA A 108 0.30 6.34 -2.77
C ALA A 108 0.26 7.69 -2.08
N GLN A 109 -0.64 7.91 -1.12
CA GLN A 109 -0.70 9.17 -0.37
C GLN A 109 0.61 9.44 0.36
N HIS A 110 1.11 8.47 1.13
CA HIS A 110 2.35 8.62 1.87
C HIS A 110 3.59 8.68 0.97
N LEU A 111 3.63 7.92 -0.12
CA LEU A 111 4.72 8.00 -1.08
C LEU A 111 4.75 9.35 -1.80
N ASN A 112 3.61 9.88 -2.25
CA ASN A 112 3.53 11.21 -2.85
C ASN A 112 4.01 12.29 -1.87
N ALA A 113 3.66 12.19 -0.58
CA ALA A 113 4.15 13.11 0.44
C ALA A 113 5.68 13.02 0.61
N ALA A 114 6.23 11.80 0.67
CA ALA A 114 7.68 11.57 0.77
C ALA A 114 8.46 12.03 -0.48
N LEU A 115 7.80 12.09 -1.63
CA LEU A 115 8.38 12.41 -2.94
C LEU A 115 8.01 13.81 -3.45
N ALA A 116 7.34 14.64 -2.65
CA ALA A 116 6.76 15.92 -3.09
C ALA A 116 7.77 16.91 -3.72
N ALA A 117 9.06 16.82 -3.37
CA ALA A 117 10.13 17.65 -3.91
C ALA A 117 10.92 16.98 -5.06
N THR A 118 10.40 15.90 -5.63
CA THR A 118 11.08 15.10 -6.66
C THR A 118 10.34 15.16 -8.00
N GLN A 119 10.94 14.58 -9.05
CA GLN A 119 10.30 14.37 -10.35
C GLN A 119 9.63 12.99 -10.45
N VAL A 120 9.15 12.44 -9.32
CA VAL A 120 8.38 11.19 -9.30
C VAL A 120 6.91 11.54 -9.09
N THR A 121 6.03 10.97 -9.91
CA THR A 121 4.58 11.16 -9.81
C THR A 121 3.92 9.81 -9.65
N ILE A 122 3.12 9.65 -8.59
CA ILE A 122 2.42 8.41 -8.29
C ILE A 122 0.92 8.64 -8.47
N ILE A 123 0.32 7.81 -9.34
CA ILE A 123 -1.13 7.74 -9.54
C ILE A 123 -1.63 6.44 -8.92
N ALA A 124 -2.65 6.52 -8.07
CA ALA A 124 -3.32 5.36 -7.49
C ALA A 124 -4.59 5.02 -8.27
N THR A 125 -4.79 3.74 -8.56
CA THR A 125 -5.97 3.21 -9.25
C THR A 125 -6.54 1.98 -8.54
N ASP A 126 -7.86 1.87 -8.53
CA ASP A 126 -8.59 0.70 -8.02
C ASP A 126 -9.90 0.51 -8.80
N SER A 127 -10.37 -0.73 -8.93
CA SER A 127 -11.62 -1.06 -9.63
C SER A 127 -12.87 -0.87 -8.77
N TYR A 128 -12.70 -0.63 -7.46
CA TYR A 128 -13.77 -0.47 -6.48
C TYR A 128 -14.72 -1.66 -6.31
N GLU A 129 -14.41 -2.83 -6.89
CA GLU A 129 -15.23 -4.04 -6.74
C GLU A 129 -15.42 -4.46 -5.28
N ARG A 130 -14.44 -4.16 -4.42
CA ARG A 130 -14.49 -4.44 -2.97
C ARG A 130 -15.23 -3.36 -2.16
N ASN A 131 -15.69 -2.28 -2.79
CA ASN A 131 -16.38 -1.14 -2.16
C ASN A 131 -15.60 -0.55 -0.96
N LEU A 132 -14.27 -0.53 -1.05
CA LEU A 132 -13.41 0.05 -0.03
C LEU A 132 -13.58 1.57 -0.03
N ARG A 133 -13.60 2.17 1.16
CA ARG A 133 -13.61 3.62 1.30
C ARG A 133 -12.20 4.16 1.12
N SER A 134 -12.02 5.16 0.27
CA SER A 134 -10.76 5.90 0.16
C SER A 134 -10.38 6.51 1.51
N ALA A 135 -9.09 6.52 1.82
CA ALA A 135 -8.59 7.21 2.99
C ALA A 135 -8.73 8.73 2.83
N ASP A 136 -8.89 9.44 3.95
CA ASP A 136 -9.01 10.89 3.94
C ASP A 136 -7.81 11.55 3.23
N GLY A 137 -8.09 12.29 2.16
CA GLY A 137 -7.07 12.97 1.35
C GLY A 137 -6.33 12.07 0.34
N ALA A 138 -6.66 10.78 0.25
CA ALA A 138 -6.19 9.93 -0.84
C ALA A 138 -6.97 10.22 -2.13
N ASN A 139 -6.27 10.27 -3.25
CA ASN A 139 -6.86 10.44 -4.58
C ASN A 139 -6.67 9.14 -5.37
N VAL A 140 -7.63 8.22 -5.21
CA VAL A 140 -7.68 6.97 -5.97
C VAL A 140 -8.58 7.17 -7.18
N LEU A 141 -8.08 6.84 -8.36
CA LEU A 141 -8.83 6.93 -9.60
C LEU A 141 -9.51 5.59 -9.89
N HIS A 142 -10.74 5.65 -10.37
CA HIS A 142 -11.51 4.45 -10.71
C HIS A 142 -11.04 3.90 -12.08
N ALA A 143 -10.29 2.81 -12.05
CA ALA A 143 -9.80 2.12 -13.25
C ALA A 143 -9.44 0.67 -12.92
N ASP A 144 -9.68 -0.24 -13.87
CA ASP A 144 -9.09 -1.57 -13.80
C ASP A 144 -7.62 -1.53 -14.22
N VAL A 145 -6.90 -2.64 -14.00
CA VAL A 145 -5.47 -2.72 -14.29
C VAL A 145 -5.15 -2.49 -15.77
N VAL A 146 -5.98 -2.97 -16.69
CA VAL A 146 -5.68 -2.93 -18.13
C VAL A 146 -5.87 -1.51 -18.67
N SER A 147 -6.98 -0.87 -18.33
CA SER A 147 -7.27 0.52 -18.66
C SER A 147 -6.25 1.47 -18.04
N ALA A 148 -5.91 1.29 -16.76
CA ALA A 148 -4.92 2.12 -16.08
C ALA A 148 -3.52 2.06 -16.73
N LEU A 149 -3.06 0.86 -17.12
CA LEU A 149 -1.78 0.71 -17.83
C LEU A 149 -1.77 1.45 -19.17
N ALA A 150 -2.87 1.37 -19.92
CA ALA A 150 -3.01 2.02 -21.22
C ALA A 150 -3.08 3.55 -21.09
N ASP A 151 -3.89 4.06 -20.17
CA ASP A 151 -4.20 5.48 -20.03
C ASP A 151 -3.02 6.27 -19.45
N TYR A 152 -2.29 5.68 -18.49
CA TYR A 152 -1.21 6.37 -17.78
C TYR A 152 0.18 6.07 -18.35
N SER A 153 0.33 4.97 -19.11
CA SER A 153 1.60 4.52 -19.69
C SER A 153 2.76 4.61 -18.66
N PRO A 154 2.64 3.94 -17.50
CA PRO A 154 3.62 4.11 -16.42
C PRO A 154 4.99 3.57 -16.79
N HIS A 155 6.02 4.09 -16.12
CA HIS A 155 7.38 3.53 -16.15
C HIS A 155 7.56 2.46 -15.07
N VAL A 156 6.95 2.67 -13.89
CA VAL A 156 6.99 1.74 -12.77
C VAL A 156 5.57 1.41 -12.34
N VAL A 157 5.30 0.14 -12.05
CA VAL A 157 4.03 -0.28 -11.45
C VAL A 157 4.26 -0.74 -10.02
N ILE A 158 3.39 -0.36 -9.08
CA ILE A 158 3.34 -0.88 -7.71
C ILE A 158 2.03 -1.64 -7.56
N CYS A 159 2.08 -2.84 -6.99
CA CYS A 159 0.89 -3.60 -6.62
C CYS A 159 1.08 -4.19 -5.24
N ALA A 160 0.20 -3.84 -4.30
CA ALA A 160 0.18 -4.40 -2.96
C ALA A 160 -1.03 -5.32 -2.79
N PHE A 161 -0.78 -6.57 -2.40
CA PHE A 161 -1.80 -7.60 -2.18
C PHE A 161 -2.72 -7.78 -3.38
N MET A 162 -2.12 -8.22 -4.49
CA MET A 162 -2.85 -8.64 -5.70
C MET A 162 -3.97 -9.63 -5.33
N PRO A 163 -5.14 -9.57 -5.98
CA PRO A 163 -6.22 -10.50 -5.68
C PRO A 163 -5.80 -11.96 -5.84
N LEU A 164 -6.19 -12.78 -4.86
CA LEU A 164 -5.87 -14.21 -4.80
C LEU A 164 -6.26 -14.93 -6.11
N GLY A 165 -5.31 -15.66 -6.69
CA GLY A 165 -5.53 -16.43 -7.91
C GLY A 165 -5.56 -15.61 -9.20
N VAL A 166 -5.31 -14.30 -9.14
CA VAL A 166 -5.21 -13.41 -10.29
C VAL A 166 -3.76 -13.03 -10.52
N ASP A 167 -3.34 -12.98 -11.79
CA ASP A 167 -1.98 -12.58 -12.17
C ASP A 167 -2.00 -11.36 -13.11
N TRP A 168 -1.82 -10.17 -12.53
CA TRP A 168 -1.71 -8.92 -13.29
C TRP A 168 -0.30 -8.68 -13.86
N THR A 169 0.71 -9.42 -13.41
CA THR A 169 2.10 -9.23 -13.86
C THR A 169 2.27 -9.49 -15.35
N ALA A 170 1.42 -10.35 -15.93
CA ALA A 170 1.37 -10.56 -17.38
C ALA A 170 1.09 -9.27 -18.14
N HIS A 171 0.16 -8.43 -17.66
CA HIS A 171 -0.15 -7.14 -18.27
C HIS A 171 1.00 -6.13 -18.08
N PHE A 172 1.68 -6.16 -16.92
CA PHE A 172 2.84 -5.31 -16.68
C PHE A 172 3.94 -5.61 -17.70
N ARG A 173 4.29 -6.89 -17.88
CA ARG A 173 5.31 -7.35 -18.84
C ARG A 173 4.94 -7.06 -20.30
N GLN A 174 3.66 -7.03 -20.63
CA GLN A 174 3.17 -6.72 -21.99
C GLN A 174 3.13 -5.21 -22.28
N THR A 175 3.17 -4.37 -21.26
CA THR A 175 3.05 -2.92 -21.42
C THR A 175 4.43 -2.31 -21.71
N THR A 176 4.66 -1.89 -22.95
CA THR A 176 5.98 -1.42 -23.43
C THR A 176 6.59 -0.28 -22.62
N SER A 177 5.78 0.58 -22.00
CA SER A 177 6.30 1.68 -21.18
C SER A 177 6.80 1.25 -19.81
N VAL A 178 6.31 0.12 -19.30
CA VAL A 178 6.68 -0.41 -17.98
C VAL A 178 8.07 -1.01 -18.06
N ARG A 179 8.94 -0.54 -17.17
CA ARG A 179 10.35 -0.94 -17.06
C ARG A 179 10.58 -1.80 -15.81
N GLU A 180 9.78 -1.56 -14.78
CA GLU A 180 9.87 -2.22 -13.48
C GLU A 180 8.48 -2.36 -12.87
N TYR A 181 8.27 -3.42 -12.09
CA TYR A 181 7.14 -3.53 -11.19
C TYR A 181 7.58 -3.98 -9.80
N VAL A 182 6.93 -3.43 -8.77
CA VAL A 182 7.13 -3.77 -7.36
C VAL A 182 5.88 -4.47 -6.84
N LEU A 183 6.08 -5.67 -6.27
CA LEU A 183 5.02 -6.51 -5.72
C LEU A 183 5.19 -6.58 -4.21
N LEU A 184 4.14 -6.21 -3.46
CA LEU A 184 4.12 -6.29 -2.01
C LEU A 184 3.04 -7.29 -1.58
N GLY A 185 3.41 -8.36 -0.89
CA GLY A 185 2.47 -9.38 -0.44
C GLY A 185 3.12 -10.74 -0.29
N GLU A 186 2.28 -11.77 -0.09
CA GLU A 186 2.74 -13.15 0.03
C GLU A 186 2.95 -13.78 -1.35
N VAL A 187 4.12 -14.40 -1.52
CA VAL A 187 4.51 -15.09 -2.76
C VAL A 187 3.82 -16.44 -2.86
N ASP A 188 3.75 -17.19 -1.75
CA ASP A 188 3.39 -18.62 -1.75
C ASP A 188 1.93 -18.87 -2.14
N ASP A 189 1.02 -18.00 -1.70
CA ASP A 189 -0.42 -18.14 -1.96
C ASP A 189 -0.91 -17.32 -3.17
N GLY A 190 -0.01 -16.65 -3.90
CA GLY A 190 -0.37 -15.94 -5.15
C GLY A 190 -0.97 -14.55 -4.96
N CYS A 191 -0.87 -13.95 -3.77
CA CYS A 191 -1.23 -12.55 -3.50
C CYS A 191 -0.19 -11.54 -4.02
N CYS A 192 0.87 -12.03 -4.69
CA CYS A 192 1.87 -11.24 -5.42
C CYS A 192 1.82 -11.45 -6.95
N GLY A 193 0.89 -12.25 -7.49
CA GLY A 193 0.94 -12.66 -8.89
C GLY A 193 2.09 -13.61 -9.19
N ARG A 194 2.58 -13.63 -10.43
CA ARG A 194 3.72 -14.47 -10.87
C ARG A 194 4.97 -13.62 -11.12
N PRO A 195 5.85 -13.46 -10.12
CA PRO A 195 7.02 -12.56 -10.22
C PRO A 195 7.94 -12.91 -11.39
#